data_AF-A0A9E0TWM9-F1
#
_entry.id   AF-A0A9E0TWM9-F1
#
_cell.length_a   1.000
_cell.length_b   1.000
_cell.length_c   1.000
_cell.angle_alpha   90.00
_cell.angle_beta   90.00
_cell.angle_gamma   90.00
#
_symmetry.space_group_name_H-M   'P 1'
#
loop_
_entity.id
_entity.type
_entity.pdbx_description
1 polymer ?
#
loop_
_entity_poly.entity_id
_entity_poly.type
_entity_poly.pdbx_seq_one_letter_code
_entity_poly.pdbx_strand_id
1 'polypeptide(L)'
;MNMLVHTFLGSRYYCSLSQELTFDEHDTRLPSPSCSTTPTCSKEQLSSYCAQATDRVRSLLLDQEMNQSEEMRAAWKTRLLCPISGTILHNPVKDNHGHRFASGQAQIGDICPISHTEITQLRPDAEHKELVNSLLALQVFIPFLSTEPGRSDKVDEKVKIAESYMKGGKYAEALVEYYRLCQETNRSEDYEGLPPLFKYMLQPYKAALAYLHLAHRQLQEDKYNAADKNIWLALDCIPRDETLQRLRAFSYLYHGKLNKAVQTFYALGTQLALEGKDALPDLEQVLACGRTNSKVYDDIAHIVEDKVQVRLFLMGLIHFYETDRAVAKQFYEKARAIQPRNPLIYLALLCRLPDDDMEKIELYRILTQIFIEKNELQKAHYCFQQVFTKGQKAKDIQEYIDNLRKGGAREEAET
;
A
#
# COMPACT_ATOMS: atom_id res chain seq x y z
N MET A 1 -4.27 -12.39 9.37
CA MET A 1 -3.36 -11.35 8.83
C MET A 1 -2.18 -11.93 8.02
N ASN A 2 -2.20 -13.21 7.58
CA ASN A 2 -1.04 -13.92 7.02
C ASN A 2 -1.15 -14.37 5.55
N MET A 3 -2.06 -13.82 4.73
CA MET A 3 -2.25 -14.30 3.33
C MET A 3 -1.77 -13.36 2.22
N LEU A 4 -1.43 -12.10 2.50
CA LEU A 4 -1.03 -11.14 1.46
C LEU A 4 0.49 -11.07 1.21
N VAL A 5 1.31 -11.50 2.17
CA VAL A 5 2.79 -11.51 2.06
C VAL A 5 3.29 -12.56 1.04
N HIS A 6 2.49 -13.59 0.76
CA HIS A 6 2.89 -14.65 -0.17
C HIS A 6 2.66 -14.31 -1.65
N THR A 7 1.75 -13.39 -1.98
CA THR A 7 1.24 -13.25 -3.36
C THR A 7 2.10 -12.33 -4.22
N PHE A 8 2.75 -11.31 -3.65
CA PHE A 8 3.50 -10.32 -4.45
C PHE A 8 4.99 -10.68 -4.63
N LEU A 9 5.68 -11.12 -3.58
CA LEU A 9 7.05 -11.64 -3.68
C LEU A 9 7.11 -13.04 -4.31
N GLY A 10 6.03 -13.82 -4.21
CA GLY A 10 5.97 -15.22 -4.65
C GLY A 10 5.53 -15.45 -6.10
N SER A 11 4.82 -14.53 -6.77
CA SER A 11 4.23 -14.85 -8.09
C SER A 11 5.08 -14.42 -9.28
N ARG A 12 5.74 -13.25 -9.23
CA ARG A 12 6.58 -12.77 -10.34
C ARG A 12 8.04 -13.24 -10.30
N TYR A 13 8.61 -13.42 -9.11
CA TYR A 13 10.03 -13.80 -8.95
C TYR A 13 10.24 -15.30 -8.70
N TYR A 14 9.27 -15.98 -8.08
CA TYR A 14 9.39 -17.40 -7.81
C TYR A 14 9.15 -18.25 -9.05
N CYS A 15 8.29 -17.79 -9.99
CA CYS A 15 8.12 -18.49 -11.27
C CYS A 15 9.45 -18.55 -12.04
N SER A 16 10.25 -17.46 -12.02
CA SER A 16 11.58 -17.47 -12.63
C SER A 16 12.56 -18.33 -11.84
N LEU A 17 12.66 -18.21 -10.51
CA LEU A 17 13.61 -19.03 -9.73
C LEU A 17 13.28 -20.54 -9.69
N SER A 18 12.00 -20.93 -9.69
CA SER A 18 11.62 -22.36 -9.72
C SER A 18 11.70 -22.96 -11.14
N GLN A 19 11.47 -22.17 -12.20
CA GLN A 19 11.72 -22.59 -13.59
C GLN A 19 13.20 -22.54 -13.97
N GLU A 20 14.00 -21.65 -13.35
CA GLU A 20 15.47 -21.59 -13.49
C GLU A 20 16.18 -22.72 -12.74
N LEU A 21 15.48 -23.41 -11.81
CA LEU A 21 16.01 -24.51 -11.01
C LEU A 21 15.46 -25.89 -11.40
N THR A 22 14.56 -25.98 -12.39
CA THR A 22 14.35 -27.24 -13.10
C THR A 22 15.56 -27.45 -14.01
N PHE A 23 16.47 -28.33 -13.58
CA PHE A 23 17.55 -28.84 -14.41
C PHE A 23 16.95 -29.56 -15.62
N ASP A 24 16.75 -28.84 -16.72
CA ASP A 24 16.55 -29.41 -18.05
C ASP A 24 17.90 -29.37 -18.78
N GLU A 25 18.41 -30.53 -19.18
CA GLU A 25 19.80 -30.76 -19.65
C GLU A 25 20.13 -30.10 -21.00
N HIS A 26 19.25 -29.27 -21.58
CA HIS A 26 19.33 -28.88 -22.99
C HIS A 26 19.17 -27.40 -23.36
N ASP A 27 19.09 -26.46 -22.41
CA ASP A 27 19.02 -25.03 -22.79
C ASP A 27 20.03 -24.16 -22.03
N THR A 28 21.11 -23.76 -22.72
CA THR A 28 22.23 -22.96 -22.17
C THR A 28 22.02 -21.45 -22.34
N ARG A 29 20.79 -20.99 -22.61
CA ARG A 29 20.47 -19.56 -22.65
C ARG A 29 19.47 -19.20 -21.57
N LEU A 30 20.00 -18.78 -20.42
CA LEU A 30 19.22 -18.08 -19.41
C LEU A 30 18.61 -16.82 -20.04
N PRO A 31 17.28 -16.64 -20.02
CA PRO A 31 16.69 -15.39 -20.45
C PRO A 31 17.14 -14.28 -19.49
N SER A 32 17.77 -13.25 -20.03
CA SER A 32 18.02 -12.01 -19.31
C SER A 32 16.68 -11.52 -18.75
N PRO A 33 16.56 -11.17 -17.46
CA PRO A 33 15.33 -10.61 -16.94
C PRO A 33 15.17 -9.21 -17.54
N SER A 34 14.54 -9.11 -18.70
CA SER A 34 13.98 -7.88 -19.23
C SER A 34 12.73 -7.53 -18.42
N CYS A 35 12.89 -7.33 -17.11
CA CYS A 35 11.93 -6.63 -16.26
C CYS A 35 12.03 -5.12 -16.58
N SER A 36 11.59 -4.75 -17.79
CA SER A 36 11.54 -3.37 -18.26
C SER A 36 10.19 -2.70 -18.00
N THR A 37 9.28 -3.34 -17.26
CA THR A 37 8.07 -2.66 -16.81
C THR A 37 8.45 -1.72 -15.67
N THR A 38 8.68 -0.46 -16.03
CA THR A 38 8.73 0.60 -15.03
C THR A 38 7.43 0.53 -14.21
N PRO A 39 7.53 0.52 -12.88
CA PRO A 39 6.36 0.46 -12.03
C PRO A 39 5.58 1.76 -12.23
N THR A 40 4.42 1.63 -12.87
CA THR A 40 3.48 2.71 -13.11
C THR A 40 2.29 2.57 -12.18
N CYS A 41 1.76 3.71 -11.73
CA CYS A 41 0.46 3.76 -11.06
C CYS A 41 -0.60 3.99 -12.13
N SER A 42 -1.64 3.16 -12.18
CA SER A 42 -2.77 3.39 -13.07
C SER A 42 -3.67 4.52 -12.54
N LYS A 43 -4.57 5.02 -13.40
CA LYS A 43 -5.60 6.01 -13.02
C LYS A 43 -6.50 5.47 -11.91
N GLU A 44 -6.94 4.23 -12.06
CA GLU A 44 -7.84 3.54 -11.13
C GLU A 44 -7.18 3.37 -9.77
N GLN A 45 -5.88 3.05 -9.75
CA GLN A 45 -5.09 2.96 -8.52
C GLN A 45 -5.01 4.33 -7.83
N LEU A 46 -4.66 5.40 -8.55
CA LEU A 46 -4.56 6.74 -7.97
C LEU A 46 -5.91 7.22 -7.43
N SER A 47 -7.00 6.98 -8.17
CA SER A 47 -8.36 7.32 -7.74
C SER A 47 -8.76 6.54 -6.49
N SER A 48 -8.44 5.25 -6.42
CA SER A 48 -8.70 4.40 -5.24
C SER A 48 -7.96 4.91 -4.00
N TYR A 49 -6.67 5.28 -4.13
CA TYR A 49 -5.92 5.86 -3.02
C TYR A 49 -6.45 7.23 -2.61
N CYS A 50 -6.93 8.04 -3.56
CA CYS A 50 -7.56 9.32 -3.25
C CYS A 50 -8.85 9.14 -2.43
N ALA A 51 -9.66 8.13 -2.77
CA ALA A 51 -10.84 7.76 -1.99
C ALA A 51 -10.47 7.28 -0.57
N GLN A 52 -9.46 6.42 -0.44
CA GLN A 52 -8.97 5.96 0.89
C GLN A 52 -8.47 7.13 1.75
N ALA A 53 -7.74 8.08 1.16
CA ALA A 53 -7.30 9.29 1.84
C ALA A 53 -8.50 10.16 2.28
N THR A 54 -9.52 10.27 1.43
CA THR A 54 -10.76 10.99 1.74
C THR A 54 -11.44 10.39 2.96
N ASP A 55 -11.59 9.07 3.01
CA ASP A 55 -12.21 8.37 4.13
C ASP A 55 -11.37 8.49 5.40
N ARG A 56 -10.03 8.44 5.29
CA ARG A 56 -9.11 8.67 6.42
C ARG A 56 -9.28 10.07 7.00
N VAL A 57 -9.25 11.12 6.18
CA VAL A 57 -9.41 12.51 6.65
C VAL A 57 -10.80 12.72 7.23
N ARG A 58 -11.84 12.10 6.65
CA ARG A 58 -13.19 12.10 7.24
C ARG A 58 -13.21 11.50 8.63
N SER A 59 -12.58 10.33 8.84
CA SER A 59 -12.46 9.71 10.16
C SER A 59 -11.76 10.63 11.17
N LEU A 60 -10.64 11.26 10.77
CA LEU A 60 -9.91 12.17 11.64
C LEU A 60 -10.72 13.41 12.02
N LEU A 61 -11.50 13.95 11.07
CA LEU A 61 -12.40 15.06 11.32
C LEU A 61 -13.50 14.66 12.32
N LEU A 62 -14.10 13.48 12.15
CA LEU A 62 -15.11 12.96 13.08
C LEU A 62 -14.53 12.76 14.49
N ASP A 63 -13.33 12.17 14.60
CA ASP A 63 -12.65 11.99 15.88
C ASP A 63 -12.39 13.35 16.56
N GLN A 64 -11.99 14.36 15.79
CA GLN A 64 -11.78 15.72 16.30
C GLN A 64 -13.10 16.34 16.79
N GLU A 65 -14.16 16.30 15.98
CA GLU A 65 -15.47 16.88 16.35
C GLU A 65 -16.08 16.15 17.57
N MET A 66 -15.92 14.82 17.65
CA MET A 66 -16.32 14.03 18.82
C MET A 66 -15.53 14.44 20.07
N ASN A 67 -14.22 14.64 19.97
CA ASN A 67 -13.42 15.04 21.13
C ASN A 67 -13.72 16.48 21.60
N GLN A 68 -14.20 17.34 20.71
CA GLN A 68 -14.49 18.75 21.01
C GLN A 68 -15.91 19.00 21.53
N SER A 69 -16.88 18.10 21.30
CA SER A 69 -18.28 18.32 21.68
C SER A 69 -18.87 17.14 22.47
N GLU A 70 -19.36 17.42 23.68
CA GLU A 70 -20.16 16.45 24.46
C GLU A 70 -21.44 16.06 23.73
N GLU A 71 -22.04 17.00 22.99
CA GLU A 71 -23.23 16.77 22.18
C GLU A 71 -22.92 15.81 21.02
N MET A 72 -21.77 15.96 20.33
CA MET A 72 -21.31 15.01 19.30
C MET A 72 -21.03 13.62 19.89
N ARG A 73 -20.46 13.53 21.10
CA ARG A 73 -20.29 12.24 21.81
C ARG A 73 -21.62 11.60 22.17
N ALA A 74 -22.60 12.40 22.60
CA ALA A 74 -23.96 11.92 22.88
C ALA A 74 -24.64 11.43 21.59
N ALA A 75 -24.47 12.13 20.47
CA ALA A 75 -24.99 11.76 19.16
C ALA A 75 -24.44 10.43 18.61
N TRP A 76 -23.13 10.22 18.77
CA TRP A 76 -22.49 8.98 18.37
C TRP A 76 -23.00 7.80 19.21
N LYS A 77 -23.08 7.99 20.54
CA LYS A 77 -23.63 6.97 21.45
C LYS A 77 -25.09 6.63 21.14
N THR A 78 -25.86 7.58 20.64
CA THR A 78 -27.26 7.37 20.24
C THR A 78 -27.42 6.90 18.79
N ARG A 79 -26.33 6.64 18.05
CA ARG A 79 -26.34 6.21 16.63
C ARG A 79 -27.10 7.17 15.70
N LEU A 80 -27.03 8.47 15.98
CA LEU A 80 -27.60 9.52 15.12
C LEU A 80 -26.67 9.93 13.99
N LEU A 81 -25.43 9.46 14.02
CA LEU A 81 -24.46 9.63 12.95
C LEU A 81 -24.47 8.36 12.10
N CYS A 82 -24.55 8.52 10.78
CA CYS A 82 -24.36 7.42 9.85
C CYS A 82 -22.94 6.86 10.04
N PRO A 83 -22.77 5.56 10.29
CA PRO A 83 -21.46 4.96 10.53
C PRO A 83 -20.54 4.98 9.30
N ILE A 84 -21.10 5.22 8.10
CA ILE A 84 -20.37 5.23 6.83
C ILE A 84 -20.01 6.65 6.40
N SER A 85 -20.99 7.56 6.38
CA SER A 85 -20.80 8.94 5.91
C SER A 85 -20.46 9.93 7.02
N GLY A 86 -20.60 9.55 8.31
CA GLY A 86 -20.49 10.47 9.44
C GLY A 86 -21.61 11.50 9.48
N THR A 87 -22.63 11.36 8.62
CA THR A 87 -23.69 12.36 8.50
C THR A 87 -24.71 12.22 9.61
N ILE A 88 -25.11 13.32 10.23
CA ILE A 88 -26.27 13.33 11.13
C ILE A 88 -27.51 12.93 10.32
N LEU A 89 -28.27 11.96 10.83
CA LEU A 89 -29.53 11.55 10.21
C LEU A 89 -30.52 12.72 10.27
N HIS A 90 -30.87 13.32 9.13
CA HIS A 90 -31.90 14.34 9.07
C HIS A 90 -33.27 13.71 9.34
N ASN A 91 -33.99 14.25 10.34
CA ASN A 91 -35.30 13.74 10.78
C ASN A 91 -35.28 12.22 10.99
N PRO A 92 -34.47 11.70 11.93
CA PRO A 92 -34.30 10.27 12.10
C PRO A 92 -35.65 9.60 12.38
N VAL A 93 -35.88 8.47 11.72
CA VAL A 93 -37.02 7.59 11.99
C VAL A 93 -36.53 6.32 12.65
N LYS A 94 -37.33 5.79 13.57
CA LYS A 94 -37.06 4.57 14.31
C LYS A 94 -38.05 3.51 13.85
N ASP A 95 -37.56 2.31 13.53
CA ASP A 95 -38.42 1.18 13.21
C ASP A 95 -39.07 0.57 14.47
N ASN A 96 -39.95 -0.41 14.28
CA ASN A 96 -40.58 -1.17 15.36
C ASN A 96 -39.57 -2.01 16.20
N HIS A 97 -38.33 -2.18 15.73
CA HIS A 97 -37.26 -2.90 16.44
C HIS A 97 -36.33 -1.96 17.22
N GLY A 98 -36.43 -0.66 16.97
CA GLY A 98 -35.65 0.37 17.61
C GLY A 98 -34.38 0.82 16.87
N HIS A 99 -34.20 0.38 15.61
CA HIS A 99 -33.14 0.82 14.72
C HIS A 99 -33.49 2.15 14.05
N ARG A 100 -32.47 2.99 13.85
CA ARG A 100 -32.62 4.36 13.35
C ARG A 100 -32.16 4.47 11.90
N PHE A 101 -32.92 5.22 11.11
CA PHE A 101 -32.66 5.48 9.69
C PHE A 101 -32.84 6.96 9.38
N ALA A 102 -32.22 7.45 8.31
CA ALA A 102 -32.56 8.77 7.78
C ALA A 102 -33.98 8.74 7.21
N SER A 103 -34.71 9.86 7.33
CA SER A 103 -36.02 10.00 6.70
C SER A 103 -35.94 9.69 5.21
N GLY A 104 -36.69 8.68 4.74
CA GLY A 104 -36.73 8.25 3.34
C GLY A 104 -35.79 7.12 2.93
N GLN A 105 -34.88 6.69 3.80
CA GLN A 105 -33.98 5.53 3.54
C GLN A 105 -34.57 4.17 3.94
N ALA A 106 -35.72 4.16 4.61
CA ALA A 106 -36.45 2.96 4.96
C ALA A 106 -37.94 3.21 4.74
N GLN A 107 -38.66 2.18 4.29
CA GLN A 107 -40.10 2.17 4.09
C GLN A 107 -40.76 1.03 4.89
N ILE A 108 -42.05 1.19 5.17
CA ILE A 108 -42.84 0.11 5.75
C ILE A 108 -42.93 -1.02 4.72
N GLY A 109 -42.60 -2.24 5.12
CA GLY A 109 -42.46 -3.41 4.26
C GLY A 109 -41.02 -3.75 3.86
N ASP A 110 -40.05 -2.84 4.09
CA ASP A 110 -38.63 -3.17 3.89
C ASP A 110 -38.14 -4.16 4.97
N ILE A 111 -37.13 -4.96 4.63
CA ILE A 111 -36.42 -5.78 5.62
C ILE A 111 -35.40 -4.90 6.33
N CYS A 112 -35.51 -4.82 7.66
CA CYS A 112 -34.53 -4.11 8.47
C CYS A 112 -33.14 -4.77 8.30
N PRO A 113 -32.11 -4.01 7.88
CA PRO A 113 -30.79 -4.58 7.58
C PRO A 113 -30.04 -5.09 8.83
N ILE A 114 -30.50 -4.74 10.04
CA ILE A 114 -29.84 -5.11 11.30
C ILE A 114 -30.53 -6.30 11.96
N SER A 115 -31.87 -6.29 12.06
CA SER A 115 -32.63 -7.41 12.66
C SER A 115 -33.04 -8.48 11.64
N HIS A 116 -32.90 -8.20 10.34
CA HIS A 116 -33.37 -9.06 9.24
C HIS A 116 -34.88 -9.39 9.32
N THR A 117 -35.67 -8.51 9.94
CA THR A 117 -37.12 -8.62 10.10
C THR A 117 -37.84 -7.46 9.41
N GLU A 118 -39.06 -7.69 8.95
CA GLU A 118 -39.87 -6.68 8.24
C GLU A 118 -40.17 -5.47 9.12
N ILE A 119 -39.96 -4.28 8.55
CA ILE A 119 -40.31 -3.00 9.16
C ILE A 119 -41.81 -2.81 9.05
N THR A 120 -42.52 -3.00 10.15
CA THR A 120 -43.97 -2.84 10.22
C THR A 120 -44.37 -1.41 10.61
N GLN A 121 -43.44 -0.64 11.16
CA GLN A 121 -43.69 0.73 11.57
C GLN A 121 -42.42 1.56 11.53
N LEU A 122 -42.54 2.81 11.07
CA LEU A 122 -41.53 3.85 11.21
C LEU A 122 -42.14 5.00 12.01
N ARG A 123 -41.47 5.43 13.08
CA ARG A 123 -41.88 6.58 13.89
C ARG A 123 -40.79 7.66 13.87
N PRO A 124 -41.15 8.95 13.81
CA PRO A 124 -40.19 10.02 14.02
C PRO A 124 -39.51 9.86 15.39
N ASP A 125 -38.19 9.92 15.43
CA ASP A 125 -37.43 9.88 16.68
C ASP A 125 -37.39 11.28 17.32
N ALA A 126 -38.53 11.65 17.91
CA ALA A 126 -38.74 12.97 18.51
C ALA A 126 -37.75 13.27 19.66
N GLU A 127 -37.33 12.24 20.42
CA GLU A 127 -36.35 12.37 21.51
C GLU A 127 -35.01 12.92 21.04
N HIS A 128 -34.65 12.65 19.79
CA HIS A 128 -33.35 13.02 19.23
C HIS A 128 -33.44 14.17 18.22
N LYS A 129 -34.64 14.71 17.94
CA LYS A 129 -34.83 15.80 16.97
C LYS A 129 -34.13 17.09 17.41
N GLU A 130 -34.21 17.44 18.70
CA GLU A 130 -33.53 18.61 19.25
C GLU A 130 -32.01 18.44 19.26
N LEU A 131 -31.53 17.23 19.59
CA LEU A 131 -30.11 16.89 19.50
C LEU A 131 -29.64 16.97 18.04
N VAL A 132 -30.35 16.37 17.09
CA VAL A 132 -30.06 16.48 15.64
C VAL A 132 -30.00 17.93 15.17
N ASN A 133 -30.96 18.78 15.56
CA ASN A 133 -30.94 20.20 15.19
C ASN A 133 -29.74 20.95 15.80
N SER A 134 -29.37 20.63 17.04
CA SER A 134 -28.21 21.21 17.72
C SER A 134 -26.90 20.76 17.05
N LEU A 135 -26.81 19.49 16.67
CA LEU A 135 -25.67 18.93 15.94
C LEU A 135 -25.55 19.50 14.52
N LEU A 136 -26.67 19.70 13.82
CA LEU A 136 -26.69 20.33 12.49
C LEU A 136 -26.27 21.80 12.55
N ALA A 137 -26.51 22.49 13.67
CA ALA A 137 -26.01 23.84 13.90
C ALA A 137 -24.49 23.88 14.16
N LEU A 138 -23.91 22.79 14.70
CA LEU A 138 -22.47 22.64 14.94
C LEU A 138 -21.71 22.16 13.70
N GLN A 139 -22.31 21.29 12.88
CA GLN A 139 -21.69 20.76 11.67
C GLN A 139 -21.82 21.71 10.48
N VAL A 140 -20.80 22.53 10.28
CA VAL A 140 -20.48 22.99 8.93
C VAL A 140 -19.98 21.78 8.14
N PHE A 141 -20.88 21.20 7.37
CA PHE A 141 -20.78 19.93 6.67
C PHE A 141 -19.73 19.64 5.58
N ILE A 142 -19.18 20.53 4.75
CA ILE A 142 -18.71 20.17 3.39
C ILE A 142 -19.81 19.46 2.57
N PRO A 143 -20.52 20.17 1.69
CA PRO A 143 -21.49 19.54 0.81
C PRO A 143 -20.77 18.55 -0.09
N PHE A 144 -21.24 17.30 -0.12
CA PHE A 144 -20.82 16.36 -1.14
C PHE A 144 -21.30 16.88 -2.50
N LEU A 145 -20.49 16.65 -3.53
CA LEU A 145 -20.89 16.92 -4.90
C LEU A 145 -22.18 16.14 -5.19
N SER A 146 -23.27 16.82 -5.54
CA SER A 146 -24.50 16.14 -5.95
C SER A 146 -24.23 15.26 -7.17
N THR A 147 -24.67 14.00 -7.15
CA THR A 147 -24.59 13.12 -8.31
C THR A 147 -25.62 13.47 -9.39
N GLU A 148 -26.58 14.34 -9.08
CA GLU A 148 -27.62 14.75 -10.00
C GLU A 148 -27.19 16.00 -10.81
N PRO A 149 -27.50 16.06 -12.12
CA PRO A 149 -27.21 17.22 -12.93
C PRO A 149 -28.08 18.40 -12.50
N GLY A 150 -27.50 19.33 -11.74
CA GLY A 150 -28.19 20.55 -11.38
C GLY A 150 -28.38 21.48 -12.59
N ARG A 151 -29.53 22.14 -12.62
CA ARG A 151 -29.95 23.10 -13.66
C ARG A 151 -30.07 24.47 -13.02
N SER A 152 -29.09 25.34 -13.23
CA SER A 152 -29.18 26.72 -12.76
C SER A 152 -28.47 27.64 -13.74
N ASP A 153 -29.20 28.58 -14.33
CA ASP A 153 -28.65 29.57 -15.28
C ASP A 153 -27.91 30.72 -14.56
N LYS A 154 -27.81 30.68 -13.21
CA LYS A 154 -27.25 31.75 -12.37
C LYS A 154 -26.01 31.35 -11.57
N VAL A 155 -25.33 30.29 -11.98
CA VAL A 155 -24.13 29.76 -11.28
C VAL A 155 -23.04 30.82 -11.16
N ASP A 156 -22.71 31.51 -12.25
CA ASP A 156 -21.64 32.53 -12.27
C ASP A 156 -21.92 33.71 -11.33
N GLU A 157 -23.19 34.07 -11.14
CA GLU A 157 -23.59 35.14 -10.21
C GLU A 157 -23.39 34.69 -8.76
N LYS A 158 -23.73 33.44 -8.45
CA LYS A 158 -23.55 32.85 -7.11
C LYS A 158 -22.08 32.67 -6.74
N VAL A 159 -21.23 32.26 -7.68
CA VAL A 159 -19.77 32.21 -7.47
C VAL A 159 -19.25 33.60 -7.11
N LYS A 160 -19.63 34.63 -7.86
CA LYS A 160 -19.20 36.01 -7.59
C LYS A 160 -19.67 36.52 -6.23
N ILE A 161 -20.89 36.17 -5.81
CA ILE A 161 -21.42 36.53 -4.49
C ILE A 161 -20.60 35.83 -3.39
N ALA A 162 -20.35 34.53 -3.52
CA ALA A 162 -19.55 33.76 -2.55
C ALA A 162 -18.11 34.31 -2.44
N GLU A 163 -17.48 34.62 -3.57
CA GLU A 163 -16.14 35.23 -3.60
C GLU A 163 -16.13 36.63 -2.97
N SER A 164 -17.19 37.43 -3.18
CA SER A 164 -17.34 38.75 -2.57
C SER A 164 -17.42 38.65 -1.04
N TYR A 165 -18.22 37.69 -0.52
CA TYR A 165 -18.27 37.41 0.92
C TYR A 165 -16.91 36.97 1.46
N MET A 166 -16.21 36.10 0.74
CA MET A 166 -14.87 35.63 1.14
C MET A 166 -13.85 36.79 1.19
N LYS A 167 -13.85 37.68 0.19
CA LYS A 167 -13.00 38.89 0.18
C LYS A 167 -13.36 39.88 1.29
N GLY A 168 -14.63 39.95 1.65
CA GLY A 168 -15.15 40.78 2.75
C GLY A 168 -14.96 40.18 4.15
N GLY A 169 -14.32 39.01 4.28
CA GLY A 169 -14.15 38.32 5.57
C GLY A 169 -15.43 37.71 6.14
N LYS A 170 -16.52 37.68 5.36
CA LYS A 170 -17.83 37.13 5.73
C LYS A 170 -17.88 35.64 5.42
N TYR A 171 -17.08 34.86 6.14
CA TYR A 171 -16.83 33.47 5.79
C TYR A 171 -18.06 32.56 5.95
N ALA A 172 -18.93 32.84 6.94
CA ALA A 172 -20.15 32.05 7.15
C ALA A 172 -21.14 32.24 6.01
N GLU A 173 -21.25 33.46 5.48
CA GLU A 173 -22.11 33.78 4.34
C GLU A 173 -21.54 33.22 3.04
N ALA A 174 -20.21 33.33 2.84
CA ALA A 174 -19.53 32.71 1.71
C ALA A 174 -19.77 31.19 1.68
N LEU A 175 -19.70 30.56 2.84
CA LEU A 175 -19.93 29.14 3.01
C LEU A 175 -21.35 28.75 2.59
N VAL A 176 -22.38 29.44 3.09
CA VAL A 176 -23.78 29.17 2.72
C VAL A 176 -23.97 29.25 1.21
N GLU A 177 -23.36 30.23 0.54
CA GLU A 177 -23.46 30.37 -0.91
C GLU A 177 -22.72 29.27 -1.66
N TYR A 178 -21.51 28.89 -1.24
CA TYR A 178 -20.84 27.72 -1.81
C TYR A 178 -21.67 26.45 -1.60
N TYR A 179 -22.35 26.26 -0.47
CA TYR A 179 -23.22 25.08 -0.28
C TYR A 179 -24.38 25.02 -1.27
N ARG A 180 -25.05 26.14 -1.48
CA ARG A 180 -26.12 26.24 -2.48
C ARG A 180 -25.59 25.93 -3.87
N LEU A 181 -24.43 26.49 -4.19
CA LEU A 181 -23.73 26.23 -5.46
C LEU A 181 -23.45 24.74 -5.64
N CYS A 182 -22.91 24.08 -4.61
CA CYS A 182 -22.60 22.66 -4.64
C CYS A 182 -23.84 21.77 -4.80
N GLN A 183 -24.98 22.16 -4.23
CA GLN A 183 -26.23 21.43 -4.43
C GLN A 183 -26.78 21.59 -5.86
N GLU A 184 -26.51 22.74 -6.48
CA GLU A 184 -27.04 23.11 -7.79
C GLU A 184 -26.11 22.80 -8.96
N THR A 185 -24.85 22.44 -8.70
CA THR A 185 -23.89 22.19 -9.77
C THR A 185 -23.04 20.96 -9.52
N ASN A 186 -22.73 20.31 -10.64
CA ASN A 186 -21.87 19.14 -10.69
C ASN A 186 -20.62 19.46 -11.53
N ARG A 187 -20.05 20.65 -11.39
CA ARG A 187 -18.81 21.05 -12.07
C ARG A 187 -17.68 21.18 -11.06
N SER A 188 -16.48 20.70 -11.37
CA SER A 188 -15.35 20.81 -10.42
C SER A 188 -14.94 22.26 -10.17
N GLU A 189 -15.06 23.14 -11.16
CA GLU A 189 -14.65 24.56 -11.07
C GLU A 189 -15.43 25.31 -9.98
N ASP A 190 -16.72 25.00 -9.84
CA ASP A 190 -17.63 25.64 -8.90
C ASP A 190 -17.23 25.36 -7.43
N TYR A 191 -16.49 24.28 -7.18
CA TYR A 191 -16.06 23.86 -5.85
C TYR A 191 -14.67 24.38 -5.48
N GLU A 192 -13.94 25.02 -6.40
CA GLU A 192 -12.55 25.45 -6.16
C GLU A 192 -12.42 26.48 -5.04
N GLY A 193 -13.47 27.27 -4.79
CA GLY A 193 -13.48 28.27 -3.73
C GLY A 193 -13.72 27.72 -2.32
N LEU A 194 -14.24 26.50 -2.20
CA LEU A 194 -14.61 25.91 -0.91
C LEU A 194 -13.40 25.50 -0.05
N PRO A 195 -12.36 24.82 -0.55
CA PRO A 195 -11.20 24.47 0.27
C PRO A 195 -10.43 25.68 0.84
N PRO A 196 -10.13 26.76 0.07
CA PRO A 196 -9.52 27.98 0.62
C PRO A 196 -10.36 28.64 1.71
N LEU A 197 -11.70 28.61 1.59
CA LEU A 197 -12.60 29.14 2.62
C LEU A 197 -12.40 28.45 3.97
N PHE A 198 -12.33 27.11 3.99
CA PHE A 198 -12.04 26.36 5.22
C PHE A 198 -10.66 26.67 5.81
N LYS A 199 -9.68 26.97 4.96
CA LYS A 199 -8.37 27.42 5.42
C LYS A 199 -8.45 28.79 6.11
N TYR A 200 -9.20 29.74 5.57
CA TYR A 200 -9.46 31.03 6.22
C TYR A 200 -10.24 30.89 7.53
N MET A 201 -11.14 29.91 7.61
CA MET A 201 -11.88 29.58 8.83
C MET A 201 -11.05 28.79 9.86
N LEU A 202 -9.75 28.54 9.59
CA LEU A 202 -8.85 27.75 10.44
C LEU A 202 -9.34 26.32 10.71
N GLN A 203 -9.96 25.69 9.71
CA GLN A 203 -10.48 24.32 9.76
C GLN A 203 -9.66 23.40 8.84
N PRO A 204 -8.42 23.01 9.23
CA PRO A 204 -7.49 22.31 8.34
C PRO A 204 -8.00 20.95 7.84
N TYR A 205 -8.69 20.19 8.69
CA TYR A 205 -9.27 18.91 8.28
C TYR A 205 -10.40 19.08 7.27
N LYS A 206 -11.22 20.13 7.40
CA LYS A 206 -12.27 20.43 6.43
C LYS A 206 -11.69 20.93 5.12
N ALA A 207 -10.64 21.75 5.17
CA ALA A 207 -9.90 22.17 3.99
C ALA A 207 -9.28 20.98 3.25
N ALA A 208 -8.58 20.09 3.96
CA ALA A 208 -7.98 18.90 3.38
C ALA A 208 -9.04 17.99 2.72
N LEU A 209 -10.16 17.76 3.41
CA LEU A 209 -11.25 16.93 2.88
C LEU A 209 -11.87 17.54 1.62
N ALA A 210 -12.10 18.86 1.61
CA ALA A 210 -12.60 19.57 0.42
C ALA A 210 -11.61 19.48 -0.76
N TYR A 211 -10.31 19.62 -0.51
CA TYR A 211 -9.27 19.44 -1.55
C TYR A 211 -9.26 18.01 -2.11
N LEU A 212 -9.39 16.99 -1.27
CA LEU A 212 -9.43 15.59 -1.72
C LEU A 212 -10.67 15.27 -2.56
N HIS A 213 -11.84 15.78 -2.16
CA HIS A 213 -13.06 15.62 -2.95
C HIS A 213 -12.92 16.27 -4.34
N LEU A 214 -12.34 17.47 -4.40
CA LEU A 214 -12.06 18.16 -5.65
C LEU A 214 -11.04 17.37 -6.51
N ALA A 215 -9.96 16.88 -5.90
CA ALA A 215 -8.96 16.07 -6.58
C ALA A 215 -9.56 14.79 -7.16
N HIS A 216 -10.36 14.05 -6.38
CA HIS A 216 -11.01 12.83 -6.81
C HIS A 216 -11.91 13.06 -8.04
N ARG A 217 -12.70 14.14 -8.03
CA ARG A 217 -13.54 14.53 -9.18
C ARG A 217 -12.69 14.91 -10.40
N GLN A 218 -11.63 15.67 -10.21
CA GLN A 218 -10.74 16.06 -11.29
C GLN A 218 -10.03 14.84 -11.91
N LEU A 219 -9.74 13.79 -11.15
CA LEU A 219 -9.27 12.51 -11.70
C LEU A 219 -10.33 11.84 -12.57
N GLN A 220 -11.61 11.89 -12.17
CA GLN A 220 -12.71 11.37 -12.98
C GLN A 220 -12.88 12.15 -14.29
N GLU A 221 -12.66 13.47 -14.25
CA GLU A 221 -12.71 14.40 -15.39
C GLU A 221 -11.41 14.45 -16.23
N ASP A 222 -10.43 13.56 -15.98
CA ASP A 222 -9.13 13.54 -16.66
C ASP A 222 -8.27 14.83 -16.50
N LYS A 223 -8.56 15.64 -15.47
CA LYS A 223 -7.83 16.86 -15.10
C LYS A 223 -6.69 16.58 -14.12
N TYR A 224 -5.73 15.74 -14.51
CA TYR A 224 -4.68 15.20 -13.62
C TYR A 224 -3.81 16.24 -12.92
N ASN A 225 -3.35 17.27 -13.63
CA ASN A 225 -2.49 18.30 -13.03
C ASN A 225 -3.23 19.13 -11.98
N ALA A 226 -4.54 19.35 -12.16
CA ALA A 226 -5.38 20.01 -11.18
C ALA A 226 -5.59 19.12 -9.96
N ALA A 227 -5.85 17.82 -10.19
CA ALA A 227 -5.98 16.84 -9.11
C ALA A 227 -4.70 16.73 -8.27
N ASP A 228 -3.52 16.62 -8.91
CA ASP A 228 -2.22 16.61 -8.22
C ASP A 228 -2.08 17.85 -7.35
N LYS A 229 -2.31 19.05 -7.91
CA LYS A 229 -2.26 20.32 -7.15
C LYS A 229 -3.16 20.27 -5.90
N ASN A 230 -4.36 19.73 -6.01
CA ASN A 230 -5.28 19.63 -4.87
C ASN A 230 -4.85 18.57 -3.84
N ILE A 231 -4.23 17.46 -4.27
CA ILE A 231 -3.59 16.49 -3.34
C ILE A 231 -2.48 17.18 -2.53
N TRP A 232 -1.67 18.01 -3.16
CA TRP A 232 -0.62 18.78 -2.48
C TRP A 232 -1.20 19.76 -1.46
N LEU A 233 -2.24 20.50 -1.83
CA LEU A 233 -2.90 21.45 -0.93
C LEU A 233 -3.61 20.74 0.24
N ALA A 234 -4.13 19.54 0.04
CA ALA A 234 -4.66 18.72 1.13
C ALA A 234 -3.54 18.31 2.12
N LEU A 235 -2.39 17.91 1.61
CA LEU A 235 -1.23 17.57 2.43
C LEU A 235 -0.68 18.78 3.20
N ASP A 236 -0.67 19.97 2.59
CA ASP A 236 -0.26 21.21 3.29
C ASP A 236 -1.14 21.53 4.50
N CYS A 237 -2.41 21.06 4.50
CA CYS A 237 -3.31 21.22 5.63
C CYS A 237 -3.04 20.20 6.74
N ILE A 238 -2.58 18.99 6.41
CA ILE A 238 -2.30 17.90 7.36
C ILE A 238 -0.97 17.20 7.00
N PRO A 239 0.19 17.86 7.20
CA PRO A 239 1.46 17.43 6.60
C PRO A 239 2.02 16.12 7.18
N ARG A 240 1.52 15.68 8.33
CA ARG A 240 1.98 14.47 9.02
C ARG A 240 1.06 13.26 8.80
N ASP A 241 -0.02 13.39 8.03
CA ASP A 241 -0.90 12.25 7.77
C ASP A 241 -0.24 11.25 6.80
N GLU A 242 -0.09 10.02 7.27
CA GLU A 242 0.59 8.94 6.55
C GLU A 242 -0.13 8.59 5.24
N THR A 243 -1.47 8.56 5.25
CA THR A 243 -2.27 8.21 4.06
C THR A 243 -2.16 9.29 2.99
N LEU A 244 -2.12 10.57 3.36
CA LEU A 244 -1.83 11.66 2.43
C LEU A 244 -0.40 11.62 1.87
N GLN A 245 0.59 11.26 2.68
CA GLN A 245 1.96 11.06 2.20
C GLN A 245 2.05 9.89 1.20
N ARG A 246 1.33 8.79 1.44
CA ARG A 246 1.21 7.68 0.47
C ARG A 246 0.54 8.14 -0.82
N LEU A 247 -0.58 8.87 -0.73
CA LEU A 247 -1.28 9.40 -1.91
C LEU A 247 -0.35 10.28 -2.76
N ARG A 248 0.46 11.13 -2.13
CA ARG A 248 1.49 11.92 -2.83
C ARG A 248 2.51 11.04 -3.53
N ALA A 249 2.99 9.99 -2.88
CA ALA A 249 3.93 9.05 -3.49
C ALA A 249 3.34 8.33 -4.72
N PHE A 250 2.07 7.93 -4.65
CA PHE A 250 1.34 7.38 -5.80
C PHE A 250 1.12 8.40 -6.92
N SER A 251 0.84 9.67 -6.59
CA SER A 251 0.78 10.73 -7.60
C SER A 251 2.13 10.88 -8.33
N TYR A 252 3.26 10.80 -7.62
CA TYR A 252 4.57 10.79 -8.27
C TYR A 252 4.75 9.62 -9.23
N LEU A 253 4.31 8.41 -8.87
CA LEU A 253 4.36 7.25 -9.77
C LEU A 253 3.50 7.45 -11.01
N TYR A 254 2.28 7.99 -10.84
CA TYR A 254 1.37 8.28 -11.94
C TYR A 254 2.00 9.27 -12.94
N HIS A 255 2.71 10.29 -12.45
CA HIS A 255 3.41 11.27 -13.28
C HIS A 255 4.82 10.85 -13.73
N GLY A 256 5.22 9.59 -13.53
CA GLY A 256 6.55 9.09 -13.91
C GLY A 256 7.72 9.69 -13.12
N LYS A 257 7.46 10.36 -12.00
CA LYS A 257 8.47 10.98 -11.11
C LYS A 257 9.02 9.95 -10.12
N LEU A 258 9.58 8.86 -10.65
CA LEU A 258 9.98 7.66 -9.90
C LEU A 258 10.89 7.97 -8.69
N ASN A 259 11.93 8.78 -8.88
CA ASN A 259 12.87 9.12 -7.79
C ASN A 259 12.16 9.81 -6.62
N LYS A 260 11.18 10.68 -6.90
CA LYS A 260 10.42 11.36 -5.85
C LYS A 260 9.46 10.42 -5.14
N ALA A 261 8.81 9.51 -5.88
CA ALA A 261 7.98 8.46 -5.29
C ALA A 261 8.80 7.59 -4.33
N VAL A 262 9.95 7.09 -4.79
CA VAL A 262 10.89 6.27 -4.00
C VAL A 262 11.32 7.00 -2.73
N GLN A 263 11.76 8.26 -2.84
CA GLN A 263 12.15 9.06 -1.68
C GLN A 263 10.99 9.22 -0.68
N THR A 264 9.77 9.40 -1.17
CA THR A 264 8.59 9.60 -0.31
C THR A 264 8.20 8.31 0.40
N PHE A 265 8.10 7.18 -0.33
CA PHE A 265 7.81 5.88 0.27
C PHE A 265 8.89 5.46 1.27
N TYR A 266 10.17 5.71 0.96
CA TYR A 266 11.26 5.38 1.86
C TYR A 266 11.24 6.23 3.14
N ALA A 267 11.04 7.54 3.03
CA ALA A 267 10.94 8.43 4.18
C ALA A 267 9.74 8.05 5.07
N LEU A 268 8.60 7.73 4.46
CA LEU A 268 7.43 7.30 5.20
C LEU A 268 7.64 5.94 5.88
N GLY A 269 8.11 4.93 5.14
CA GLY A 269 8.35 3.59 5.68
C GLY A 269 9.37 3.60 6.84
N THR A 270 10.48 4.33 6.69
CA THR A 270 11.46 4.47 7.79
C THR A 270 10.89 5.18 9.00
N GLN A 271 10.08 6.24 8.82
CA GLN A 271 9.38 6.89 9.93
C GLN A 271 8.42 5.93 10.64
N LEU A 272 7.60 5.19 9.90
CA LEU A 272 6.66 4.22 10.45
C LEU A 272 7.36 3.11 11.24
N ALA A 273 8.48 2.61 10.71
CA ALA A 273 9.28 1.58 11.36
C ALA A 273 9.83 2.09 12.71
N LEU A 274 10.33 3.33 12.76
CA LEU A 274 10.79 3.96 14.00
C LEU A 274 9.65 4.18 15.01
N GLU A 275 8.44 4.42 14.53
CA GLU A 275 7.23 4.55 15.36
C GLU A 275 6.63 3.19 15.77
N GLY A 276 7.20 2.07 15.34
CA GLY A 276 6.67 0.72 15.61
C GLY A 276 5.36 0.40 14.88
N LYS A 277 5.07 1.13 13.79
CA LYS A 277 3.90 0.93 12.93
C LYS A 277 4.25 0.02 11.75
N ASP A 278 3.21 -0.43 11.04
CA ASP A 278 3.38 -1.24 9.83
C ASP A 278 4.00 -0.41 8.69
N ALA A 279 5.31 -0.58 8.51
CA ALA A 279 6.12 0.08 7.49
C ALA A 279 6.32 -0.78 6.23
N LEU A 280 5.95 -2.06 6.29
CA LEU A 280 6.29 -3.03 5.26
C LEU A 280 5.69 -2.65 3.89
N PRO A 281 4.42 -2.24 3.76
CA PRO A 281 3.84 -1.89 2.47
C PRO A 281 4.59 -0.76 1.75
N ASP A 282 5.05 0.24 2.49
CA ASP A 282 5.75 1.41 1.92
C ASP A 282 7.18 1.04 1.48
N LEU A 283 7.90 0.27 2.29
CA LEU A 283 9.25 -0.18 1.95
C LEU A 283 9.23 -1.22 0.81
N GLU A 284 8.22 -2.09 0.73
CA GLU A 284 8.00 -2.97 -0.41
C GLU A 284 7.76 -2.17 -1.69
N GLN A 285 7.02 -1.06 -1.60
CA GLN A 285 6.81 -0.18 -2.75
C GLN A 285 8.12 0.45 -3.22
N VAL A 286 9.06 0.77 -2.32
CA VAL A 286 10.42 1.22 -2.70
C VAL A 286 11.15 0.16 -3.52
N LEU A 287 11.10 -1.11 -3.07
CA LEU A 287 11.73 -2.22 -3.79
C LEU A 287 11.07 -2.46 -5.16
N ALA A 288 9.75 -2.36 -5.23
CA ALA A 288 8.99 -2.48 -6.46
C ALA A 288 9.34 -1.35 -7.44
N CYS A 289 9.61 -0.14 -6.93
CA CYS A 289 9.95 1.05 -7.69
C CYS A 289 11.35 1.03 -8.35
N GLY A 290 12.17 0.02 -8.07
CA GLY A 290 13.44 -0.18 -8.76
C GLY A 290 14.70 0.24 -7.97
N ARG A 291 15.80 -0.35 -8.43
CA ARG A 291 16.94 -0.87 -7.66
C ARG A 291 18.06 0.15 -7.45
N THR A 292 17.99 1.00 -6.43
CA THR A 292 19.10 1.97 -6.22
C THR A 292 19.60 2.08 -4.80
N ASN A 293 18.84 1.67 -3.80
CA ASN A 293 19.25 1.84 -2.41
C ASN A 293 19.35 0.51 -1.68
N SER A 294 20.57 0.02 -1.53
CA SER A 294 20.87 -1.22 -0.78
C SER A 294 20.41 -1.12 0.68
N LYS A 295 20.38 0.08 1.26
CA LYS A 295 19.94 0.30 2.65
C LYS A 295 18.49 -0.13 2.89
N VAL A 296 17.62 -0.02 1.90
CA VAL A 296 16.19 -0.41 2.00
C VAL A 296 16.05 -1.88 2.39
N TYR A 297 16.93 -2.74 1.89
CA TYR A 297 16.93 -4.16 2.22
C TYR A 297 17.26 -4.40 3.70
N ASP A 298 18.20 -3.63 4.25
CA ASP A 298 18.54 -3.73 5.66
C ASP A 298 17.39 -3.21 6.53
N ASP A 299 16.79 -2.08 6.15
CA ASP A 299 15.67 -1.51 6.86
C ASP A 299 14.45 -2.46 6.89
N ILE A 300 14.13 -3.14 5.78
CA ILE A 300 13.07 -4.15 5.75
C ILE A 300 13.48 -5.39 6.55
N ALA A 301 14.75 -5.83 6.44
CA ALA A 301 15.23 -7.02 7.14
C ALA A 301 15.05 -6.90 8.67
N HIS A 302 15.21 -5.70 9.23
CA HIS A 302 14.98 -5.45 10.66
C HIS A 302 13.51 -5.62 11.10
N ILE A 303 12.56 -5.63 10.18
CA ILE A 303 11.11 -5.65 10.46
C ILE A 303 10.49 -7.04 10.20
N VAL A 304 11.12 -7.84 9.34
CA VAL A 304 10.59 -9.15 8.92
C VAL A 304 11.28 -10.33 9.61
N GLU A 305 10.60 -11.47 9.67
CA GLU A 305 11.15 -12.71 10.22
C GLU A 305 12.32 -13.27 9.39
N ASP A 306 13.23 -14.02 10.02
CA ASP A 306 14.45 -14.59 9.44
C ASP A 306 14.25 -15.30 8.09
N LYS A 307 13.17 -16.08 7.93
CA LYS A 307 12.88 -16.77 6.66
C LYS A 307 12.60 -15.79 5.51
N VAL A 308 11.97 -14.67 5.82
CA VAL A 308 11.67 -13.60 4.87
C VAL A 308 12.92 -12.75 4.62
N GLN A 309 13.75 -12.51 5.64
CA GLN A 309 15.05 -11.83 5.50
C GLN A 309 15.97 -12.51 4.49
N VAL A 310 16.09 -13.85 4.54
CA VAL A 310 16.90 -14.59 3.57
C VAL A 310 16.42 -14.34 2.14
N ARG A 311 15.11 -14.41 1.90
CA ARG A 311 14.54 -14.15 0.56
C ARG A 311 14.78 -12.72 0.11
N LEU A 312 14.62 -11.76 1.01
CA LEU A 312 14.87 -10.35 0.77
C LEU A 312 16.34 -10.09 0.37
N PHE A 313 17.29 -10.67 1.11
CA PHE A 313 18.71 -10.54 0.76
C PHE A 313 19.07 -11.26 -0.53
N LEU A 314 18.47 -12.41 -0.85
CA LEU A 314 18.65 -13.03 -2.15
C LEU A 314 18.13 -12.14 -3.29
N MET A 315 17.00 -11.45 -3.09
CA MET A 315 16.53 -10.45 -4.05
C MET A 315 17.51 -9.28 -4.17
N GLY A 316 18.13 -8.83 -3.07
CA GLY A 316 19.20 -7.83 -3.08
C GLY A 316 20.42 -8.26 -3.89
N LEU A 317 20.91 -9.49 -3.67
CA LEU A 317 21.97 -10.11 -4.47
C LEU A 317 21.62 -10.05 -5.97
N ILE A 318 20.41 -10.48 -6.35
CA ILE A 318 19.95 -10.46 -7.75
C ILE A 318 19.89 -9.04 -8.31
N HIS A 319 19.41 -8.09 -7.51
CA HIS A 319 19.20 -6.72 -7.94
C HIS A 319 20.50 -5.97 -8.20
N PHE A 320 21.54 -6.24 -7.41
CA PHE A 320 22.81 -5.53 -7.48
C PHE A 320 23.90 -6.30 -8.23
N TYR A 321 23.72 -7.56 -8.59
CA TYR A 321 24.82 -8.35 -9.19
C TYR A 321 25.44 -7.73 -10.44
N GLU A 322 24.61 -7.20 -11.34
CA GLU A 322 25.07 -6.57 -12.59
C GLU A 322 25.54 -5.13 -12.41
N THR A 323 25.12 -4.45 -11.34
CA THR A 323 25.38 -3.01 -11.14
C THR A 323 26.47 -2.73 -10.11
N ASP A 324 26.53 -3.50 -9.03
CA ASP A 324 27.50 -3.41 -7.95
C ASP A 324 27.71 -4.79 -7.30
N ARG A 325 28.71 -5.52 -7.80
CA ARG A 325 29.07 -6.86 -7.29
C ARG A 325 29.47 -6.85 -5.81
N ALA A 326 30.04 -5.76 -5.29
CA ALA A 326 30.45 -5.68 -3.89
C ALA A 326 29.21 -5.64 -2.98
N VAL A 327 28.21 -4.81 -3.32
CA VAL A 327 26.92 -4.77 -2.62
C VAL A 327 26.19 -6.10 -2.76
N ALA A 328 26.19 -6.71 -3.95
CA ALA A 328 25.58 -8.00 -4.19
C ALA A 328 26.19 -9.09 -3.28
N LYS A 329 27.51 -9.09 -3.12
CA LYS A 329 28.24 -10.00 -2.23
C LYS A 329 27.90 -9.78 -0.75
N GLN A 330 27.73 -8.53 -0.32
CA GLN A 330 27.26 -8.24 1.05
C GLN A 330 25.89 -8.86 1.34
N PHE A 331 24.96 -8.83 0.38
CA PHE A 331 23.66 -9.48 0.54
C PHE A 331 23.75 -11.00 0.61
N TYR A 332 24.60 -11.61 -0.21
CA TYR A 332 24.91 -13.03 -0.10
C TYR A 332 25.42 -13.39 1.32
N GLU A 333 26.37 -12.62 1.84
CA GLU A 333 26.94 -12.84 3.16
C GLU A 333 25.89 -12.70 4.28
N LYS A 334 25.02 -11.69 4.19
CA LYS A 334 23.91 -11.50 5.14
C LYS A 334 22.92 -12.67 5.10
N ALA A 335 22.53 -13.13 3.91
CA ALA A 335 21.66 -14.31 3.77
C ALA A 335 22.31 -15.56 4.38
N ARG A 336 23.61 -15.77 4.09
CA ARG A 336 24.39 -16.90 4.59
C ARG A 336 24.51 -16.90 6.12
N ALA A 337 24.69 -15.73 6.73
CA ALA A 337 24.76 -15.60 8.18
C ALA A 337 23.48 -16.07 8.89
N ILE A 338 22.31 -15.87 8.27
CA ILE A 338 21.02 -16.28 8.83
C ILE A 338 20.76 -17.78 8.61
N GLN A 339 21.02 -18.31 7.41
CA GLN A 339 20.75 -19.71 7.08
C GLN A 339 21.92 -20.37 6.33
N PRO A 340 23.04 -20.69 7.00
CA PRO A 340 24.26 -21.17 6.35
C PRO A 340 24.10 -22.52 5.64
N ARG A 341 23.09 -23.34 5.99
CA ARG A 341 22.81 -24.64 5.36
C ARG A 341 21.72 -24.58 4.28
N ASN A 342 21.29 -23.39 3.87
CA ASN A 342 20.29 -23.25 2.81
C ASN A 342 20.96 -23.26 1.42
N PRO A 343 20.77 -24.31 0.58
CA PRO A 343 21.44 -24.43 -0.71
C PRO A 343 21.06 -23.32 -1.69
N LEU A 344 19.86 -22.73 -1.57
CA LEU A 344 19.40 -21.66 -2.47
C LEU A 344 20.32 -20.43 -2.43
N ILE A 345 20.96 -20.17 -1.29
CA ILE A 345 21.84 -19.01 -1.11
C ILE A 345 23.09 -19.16 -1.98
N TYR A 346 23.69 -20.35 -1.97
CA TYR A 346 24.88 -20.66 -2.75
C TYR A 346 24.57 -20.76 -4.24
N LEU A 347 23.44 -21.39 -4.60
CA LEU A 347 22.99 -21.47 -5.99
C LEU A 347 22.75 -20.08 -6.59
N ALA A 348 22.15 -19.16 -5.83
CA ALA A 348 21.88 -17.80 -6.32
C ALA A 348 23.15 -17.04 -6.71
N LEU A 349 24.25 -17.20 -5.98
CA LEU A 349 25.55 -16.61 -6.34
C LEU A 349 26.24 -17.41 -7.45
N LEU A 350 26.22 -18.75 -7.36
CA LEU A 350 26.87 -19.65 -8.31
C LEU A 350 26.40 -19.41 -9.76
N CYS A 351 25.09 -19.26 -9.98
CA CYS A 351 24.52 -19.04 -11.31
C CYS A 351 24.92 -17.71 -11.96
N ARG A 352 25.54 -16.80 -11.20
CA ARG A 352 25.88 -15.45 -11.64
C ARG A 352 27.38 -15.24 -11.84
N LEU A 353 28.20 -16.04 -11.16
CA LEU A 353 29.65 -15.99 -11.34
C LEU A 353 30.05 -16.41 -12.78
N PRO A 354 31.11 -15.83 -13.35
CA PRO A 354 31.74 -16.34 -14.59
C PRO A 354 32.16 -17.81 -14.46
N ASP A 355 32.26 -18.54 -15.57
CA ASP A 355 32.59 -19.97 -15.53
C ASP A 355 34.01 -20.29 -15.08
N ASP A 356 34.92 -19.37 -15.30
CA ASP A 356 36.32 -19.37 -14.91
C ASP A 356 36.56 -18.80 -13.50
N ASP A 357 35.51 -18.39 -12.79
CA ASP A 357 35.63 -17.84 -11.44
C ASP A 357 35.95 -18.94 -10.42
N MET A 358 37.12 -18.81 -9.77
CA MET A 358 37.58 -19.74 -8.74
C MET A 358 36.63 -19.81 -7.54
N GLU A 359 35.83 -18.76 -7.28
CA GLU A 359 34.82 -18.75 -6.23
C GLU A 359 33.72 -19.80 -6.49
N LYS A 360 33.45 -20.18 -7.76
CA LYS A 360 32.51 -21.27 -8.09
C LYS A 360 32.94 -22.61 -7.50
N ILE A 361 34.25 -22.90 -7.49
CA ILE A 361 34.77 -24.18 -6.97
C ILE A 361 34.42 -24.31 -5.49
N GLU A 362 34.62 -23.24 -4.72
CA GLU A 362 34.30 -23.24 -3.29
C GLU A 362 32.79 -23.35 -3.04
N LEU A 363 31.97 -22.64 -3.84
CA LEU A 363 30.51 -22.79 -3.75
C LEU A 363 30.04 -24.21 -4.06
N TYR A 364 30.62 -24.87 -5.07
CA TYR A 364 30.31 -26.27 -5.36
C TYR A 364 30.73 -27.20 -4.22
N ARG A 365 31.88 -26.98 -3.58
CA ARG A 365 32.31 -27.77 -2.40
C ARG A 365 31.33 -27.63 -1.25
N ILE A 366 30.88 -26.42 -0.94
CA ILE A 366 29.88 -26.17 0.12
C ILE A 366 28.55 -26.85 -0.23
N LEU A 367 28.09 -26.71 -1.48
CA LEU A 367 26.87 -27.37 -1.95
C LEU A 367 26.95 -28.89 -1.88
N THR A 368 28.09 -29.50 -2.23
CA THR A 368 28.31 -30.94 -2.07
C THR A 368 28.08 -31.36 -0.62
N GLN A 369 28.68 -30.66 0.35
CA GLN A 369 28.49 -30.97 1.77
C GLN A 369 27.02 -30.84 2.20
N ILE A 370 26.35 -29.76 1.81
CA ILE A 370 24.92 -29.53 2.14
C ILE A 370 24.05 -30.64 1.55
N PHE A 371 24.28 -31.05 0.30
CA PHE A 371 23.47 -32.08 -0.34
C PHE A 371 23.74 -33.48 0.23
N ILE A 372 24.97 -33.78 0.67
CA ILE A 372 25.26 -35.01 1.42
C ILE A 372 24.47 -35.03 2.73
N GLU A 373 24.52 -33.95 3.51
CA GLU A 373 23.79 -33.85 4.79
C GLU A 373 22.27 -33.99 4.62
N LYS A 374 21.73 -33.59 3.47
CA LYS A 374 20.31 -33.72 3.12
C LYS A 374 19.94 -35.04 2.46
N ASN A 375 20.90 -35.95 2.27
CA ASN A 375 20.73 -37.21 1.53
C ASN A 375 20.28 -37.03 0.07
N GLU A 376 20.66 -35.91 -0.56
CA GLU A 376 20.38 -35.60 -1.97
C GLU A 376 21.58 -36.00 -2.85
N LEU A 377 21.93 -37.29 -2.84
CA LEU A 377 23.21 -37.83 -3.36
C LEU A 377 23.48 -37.51 -4.84
N GLN A 378 22.44 -37.45 -5.68
CA GLN A 378 22.59 -37.10 -7.11
C GLN A 378 23.09 -35.66 -7.28
N LYS A 379 22.54 -34.71 -6.52
CA LYS A 379 22.97 -33.30 -6.57
C LYS A 379 24.35 -33.11 -5.96
N ALA A 380 24.65 -33.86 -4.89
CA ALA A 380 25.99 -33.90 -4.30
C ALA A 380 27.03 -34.39 -5.32
N HIS A 381 26.72 -35.47 -6.05
CA HIS A 381 27.58 -36.01 -7.09
C HIS A 381 27.83 -35.01 -8.23
N TYR A 382 26.79 -34.33 -8.71
CA TYR A 382 26.93 -33.28 -9.71
C TYR A 382 27.84 -32.15 -9.24
N CYS A 383 27.58 -31.58 -8.05
CA CYS A 383 28.41 -30.48 -7.52
C CYS A 383 29.86 -30.93 -7.35
N PHE A 384 30.07 -32.17 -6.89
CA PHE A 384 31.40 -32.75 -6.75
C PHE A 384 32.10 -32.82 -8.12
N GLN A 385 31.46 -33.38 -9.15
CA GLN A 385 32.04 -33.42 -10.51
C GLN A 385 32.49 -32.03 -10.99
N GLN A 386 31.71 -30.97 -10.72
CA GLN A 386 32.06 -29.59 -11.09
C GLN A 386 33.32 -29.08 -10.37
N VAL A 387 33.54 -29.46 -9.10
CA VAL A 387 34.79 -29.16 -8.38
C VAL A 387 36.00 -29.78 -9.09
N PHE A 388 35.87 -31.01 -9.61
CA PHE A 388 36.97 -31.71 -10.25
C PHE A 388 37.28 -31.25 -11.67
N THR A 389 36.24 -31.05 -12.46
CA THR A 389 36.39 -30.58 -13.85
C THR A 389 36.99 -29.18 -13.88
N LYS A 390 36.63 -28.31 -12.91
CA LYS A 390 37.15 -26.94 -12.82
C LYS A 390 38.41 -26.78 -11.96
N GLY A 391 38.63 -27.64 -10.96
CA GLY A 391 39.74 -27.54 -10.01
C GLY A 391 41.05 -28.26 -10.39
N GLN A 392 41.04 -29.03 -11.48
CA GLN A 392 42.20 -29.70 -12.08
C GLN A 392 43.23 -30.27 -11.07
N LYS A 393 42.88 -31.42 -10.46
CA LYS A 393 43.79 -32.55 -10.19
C LYS A 393 42.97 -33.84 -10.12
N ALA A 394 43.02 -34.61 -11.20
CA ALA A 394 42.29 -35.87 -11.38
C ALA A 394 42.67 -37.02 -10.40
N LYS A 395 43.64 -36.80 -9.50
CA LYS A 395 44.11 -37.83 -8.56
C LYS A 395 43.16 -38.07 -7.39
N ASP A 396 42.40 -37.06 -6.95
CA ASP A 396 41.58 -37.18 -5.74
C ASP A 396 40.20 -37.82 -6.02
N ILE A 397 39.79 -37.95 -7.30
CA ILE A 397 38.53 -38.60 -7.72
C ILE A 397 38.57 -40.11 -7.45
N GLN A 398 39.69 -40.75 -7.81
CA GLN A 398 39.81 -42.20 -7.70
C GLN A 398 39.83 -42.63 -6.22
N GLU A 399 40.56 -41.89 -5.38
CA GLU A 399 40.66 -42.15 -3.95
C GLU A 399 39.32 -41.96 -3.22
N TYR A 400 38.50 -41.00 -3.64
CA TYR A 400 37.17 -40.77 -3.06
C TYR A 400 36.12 -41.79 -3.53
N ILE A 401 36.09 -42.18 -4.81
CA ILE A 401 35.23 -43.27 -5.29
C ILE A 401 35.56 -44.57 -4.55
N ASP A 402 36.85 -44.82 -4.31
CA ASP A 402 37.30 -45.97 -3.55
C ASP A 402 36.87 -45.88 -2.07
N ASN A 403 36.81 -44.69 -1.48
CA ASN A 403 36.33 -44.48 -0.11
C ASN A 403 34.80 -44.55 0.03
N LEU A 404 34.02 -44.04 -0.93
CA LEU A 404 32.56 -44.22 -0.95
C LEU A 404 32.16 -45.68 -1.13
N ARG A 405 32.89 -46.44 -1.98
CA ARG A 405 32.70 -47.89 -2.13
C ARG A 405 33.04 -48.65 -0.85
N LYS A 406 34.09 -48.25 -0.13
CA LYS A 406 34.47 -48.86 1.15
C LYS A 406 33.52 -48.49 2.30
N GLY A 407 32.87 -47.32 2.25
CA GLY A 407 31.87 -46.90 3.21
C GLY A 407 30.53 -47.62 3.04
N GLY A 408 30.03 -47.74 1.79
CA GLY A 408 28.78 -48.45 1.50
C GLY A 408 28.86 -49.97 1.66
N ALA A 409 30.01 -50.59 1.38
CA ALA A 409 30.19 -52.03 1.55
C ALA A 409 30.27 -52.49 3.03
N ARG A 410 30.39 -51.57 4.00
CA ARG A 410 30.34 -51.91 5.42
C ARG A 410 28.92 -52.04 5.95
N GLU A 411 27.96 -51.28 5.42
CA GLU A 411 26.55 -51.40 5.84
C GLU A 411 25.85 -52.63 5.24
N GLU A 412 26.26 -53.11 4.06
CA GLU A 412 25.71 -54.36 3.47
C GLU A 412 26.37 -55.65 4.00
N ALA A 413 27.46 -55.56 4.77
CA ALA A 413 28.11 -56.71 5.38
C ALA A 413 27.72 -56.93 6.86
N GLU A 414 26.94 -56.00 7.45
CA GLU A 414 26.45 -56.07 8.85
C GLU A 414 24.91 -56.20 8.97
N THR A 415 24.20 -56.44 7.86
CA THR A 415 22.82 -56.95 7.83
C THR A 415 22.79 -58.37 7.28
#